data_AF-A0ABD0Y9F6-F1
#
_entry.id   AF-A0ABD0Y9F6-F1
#
_cell.length_a   1.000
_cell.length_b   1.000
_cell.length_c   1.000
_cell.angle_alpha   90.00
_cell.angle_beta   90.00
_cell.angle_gamma   90.00
#
_symmetry.space_group_name_H-M   'P 1'
#
loop_
_entity.id
_entity.type
_entity.pdbx_description
1 polymer ?
#
loop_
_entity_poly.entity_id
_entity_poly.type
_entity_poly.pdbx_seq_one_letter_code
_entity_poly.pdbx_strand_id
1 'polypeptide(L)' 'MSNSVISVISRFLDEYKTKTSNKLKVVDAYLFYILLTGALQFLYCLLVGTFPFNSFLAGFISCVGAFILGVCLRIQTR' A
#
# COMPACT_ATOMS: atom_id res chain seq x y z
N MET A 1 -17.49 5.16 -29.12
CA MET A 1 -16.16 5.41 -28.52
C MET A 1 -16.34 5.45 -27.01
N SER A 2 -16.17 4.33 -26.30
CA SER A 2 -16.33 4.30 -24.84
C SER A 2 -14.94 4.18 -24.19
N ASN A 3 -14.45 5.34 -23.76
CA ASN A 3 -13.48 5.60 -22.70
C ASN A 3 -12.14 4.84 -22.70
N SER A 4 -11.16 5.45 -23.36
CA SER A 4 -9.74 5.07 -23.46
C SER A 4 -9.03 4.73 -22.13
N VAL A 5 -9.60 5.08 -20.97
CA VAL A 5 -8.98 4.87 -19.65
C VAL A 5 -9.25 3.45 -19.11
N ILE A 6 -10.46 2.93 -19.34
CA ILE A 6 -10.88 1.61 -18.82
C ILE A 6 -10.13 0.48 -19.53
N SER A 7 -9.93 0.62 -20.85
CA SER A 7 -9.14 -0.33 -21.65
C SER A 7 -7.67 -0.33 -21.21
N VAL A 8 -7.09 0.84 -20.92
CA VAL A 8 -5.71 0.98 -20.43
C VAL A 8 -5.54 0.31 -19.07
N ILE A 9 -6.44 0.57 -18.11
CA ILE A 9 -6.41 -0.08 -16.79
C ILE A 9 -6.51 -1.60 -16.93
N SER A 10 -7.41 -2.08 -17.79
CA SER A 10 -7.60 -3.52 -18.02
C SER A 10 -6.35 -4.18 -18.61
N ARG A 11 -5.67 -3.52 -19.56
CA ARG A 11 -4.40 -3.98 -20.14
C ARG A 11 -3.28 -4.04 -19.09
N PHE A 12 -3.15 -3.00 -18.26
CA PHE A 12 -2.15 -2.98 -17.19
C PHE A 12 -2.38 -4.07 -16.14
N LEU A 13 -3.64 -4.33 -15.76
CA LEU A 13 -3.97 -5.39 -14.82
C LEU A 13 -3.65 -6.78 -15.38
N ASP A 14 -3.90 -7.02 -16.66
CA ASP A 14 -3.63 -8.29 -17.33
C ASP A 14 -2.12 -8.56 -17.45
N GLU A 15 -1.34 -7.56 -17.86
CA GLU A 15 0.12 -7.65 -17.89
C GLU A 15 0.72 -7.84 -16.49
N TYR A 16 0.20 -7.13 -15.49
CA TYR A 16 0.65 -7.26 -14.11
C TYR A 16 0.41 -8.68 -13.57
N LYS A 17 -0.76 -9.28 -13.85
CA LYS A 17 -1.08 -10.66 -13.43
C LYS A 17 -0.17 -11.69 -14.08
N THR A 18 0.22 -11.47 -15.34
CA THR A 18 0.98 -12.42 -16.15
C THR A 18 2.48 -12.34 -15.88
N LYS A 19 3.05 -11.13 -15.73
CA LYS A 19 4.49 -10.94 -15.50
C LYS A 19 4.93 -11.11 -14.04
N THR A 20 4.03 -10.95 -13.08
CA THR A 20 4.39 -10.95 -11.65
C THR A 20 4.26 -12.33 -11.02
N SER A 21 5.36 -12.83 -10.43
CA SER A 21 5.38 -14.08 -9.67
C SER A 21 4.47 -14.03 -8.43
N ASN A 22 3.88 -15.16 -8.03
CA ASN A 22 2.95 -15.24 -6.90
C ASN A 22 3.56 -14.73 -5.58
N LYS A 23 4.86 -14.91 -5.36
CA LYS A 23 5.56 -14.37 -4.18
C LYS A 23 5.53 -12.84 -4.13
N LEU A 24 5.71 -12.17 -5.28
CA LEU A 24 5.63 -10.71 -5.35
C LEU A 24 4.19 -10.20 -5.18
N LYS A 25 3.18 -10.95 -5.64
CA LYS A 25 1.76 -10.60 -5.41
C LYS A 25 1.42 -10.58 -3.90
N VAL A 26 2.00 -11.48 -3.11
CA VAL A 26 1.82 -11.48 -1.64
C VAL A 26 2.48 -10.26 -1.00
N VAL A 27 3.69 -9.89 -1.44
CA VAL A 27 4.35 -8.66 -0.97
C VAL A 27 3.53 -7.42 -1.32
N ASP A 28 2.94 -7.37 -2.52
CA ASP A 28 2.09 -6.28 -2.95
C ASP A 28 0.79 -6.19 -2.14
N ALA A 29 0.18 -7.32 -1.81
CA ALA A 29 -0.98 -7.37 -0.92
C ALA A 29 -0.63 -6.89 0.51
N TYR A 30 0.54 -7.26 1.02
CA TYR A 30 1.04 -6.78 2.30
C TYR A 30 1.30 -5.27 2.30
N LEU A 31 1.94 -4.73 1.26
CA LEU A 31 2.15 -3.29 1.10
C LEU A 31 0.82 -2.52 1.06
N PHE A 32 -0.18 -3.06 0.36
CA PHE A 32 -1.52 -2.48 0.33
C PHE A 32 -2.20 -2.48 1.70
N TYR A 33 -2.07 -3.57 2.47
CA TYR A 33 -2.58 -3.67 3.84
C TYR A 33 -1.97 -2.61 4.77
N ILE A 34 -0.64 -2.44 4.73
CA ILE A 34 0.04 -1.43 5.56
C ILE A 34 -0.41 -0.02 5.19
N LEU A 35 -0.55 0.26 3.89
CA LEU A 35 -1.00 1.57 3.41
C LEU A 35 -2.42 1.89 3.89
N LEU A 36 -3.33 0.91 3.81
CA LEU A 36 -4.69 1.03 4.36
C LEU A 36 -4.67 1.27 5.87
N THR A 37 -3.84 0.53 6.60
CA THR A 37 -3.71 0.68 8.06
C THR A 37 -3.23 2.08 8.43
N GLY A 38 -2.20 2.60 7.75
CA GLY A 38 -1.71 3.97 7.96
C GLY A 38 -2.76 5.03 7.63
N ALA A 39 -3.54 4.83 6.55
CA ALA A 39 -4.64 5.73 6.16
C ALA A 39 -5.77 5.73 7.20
N LEU A 40 -6.16 4.55 7.71
CA LEU A 40 -7.16 4.43 8.77
C LEU A 40 -6.69 5.09 10.06
N GLN A 41 -5.42 4.91 10.42
CA GLN A 41 -4.83 5.52 11.61
C GLN A 41 -4.82 7.05 11.50
N PHE A 42 -4.48 7.58 10.32
CA PHE A 42 -4.55 9.01 10.01
C PHE A 42 -6.00 9.53 10.07
N LEU A 43 -6.96 8.81 9.49
CA LEU A 43 -8.37 9.18 9.53
C LEU A 43 -8.91 9.18 10.97
N TYR A 44 -8.54 8.19 11.79
CA TYR A 44 -8.90 8.14 13.21
C TYR A 44 -8.37 9.37 13.97
N CYS A 45 -7.12 9.75 13.72
CA CYS A 45 -6.50 10.93 14.32
C CYS A 45 -7.24 12.23 13.95
N LEU A 46 -7.70 12.34 12.69
CA LEU A 46 -8.51 13.47 12.23
C LEU A 46 -9.90 13.54 12.87
N LEU A 47 -10.54 12.38 13.12
CA LEU A 47 -11.91 12.30 13.63
C LEU A 47 -12.00 12.39 15.16
N VAL A 48 -11.12 11.69 15.88
CA VAL A 48 -11.17 11.53 17.34
C VAL A 48 -10.19 12.45 18.06
N GLY A 49 -9.19 12.97 17.34
CA GLY A 49 -8.15 13.84 17.88
C GLY A 49 -6.82 13.12 18.15
N THR A 50 -5.86 13.87 18.65
CA THR A 50 -4.43 13.50 18.67
C THR A 50 -3.96 12.93 20.01
N PHE A 51 -4.82 12.69 20.99
CA PHE A 51 -4.41 12.23 22.33
C PHE A 51 -4.55 10.70 22.46
N PRO A 52 -3.48 9.93 22.75
CA PRO A 52 -2.08 10.34 22.97
C PRO A 52 -1.23 10.39 21.67
N PHE A 53 -0.54 11.53 21.46
CA PHE A 53 0.13 11.84 20.18
C PHE A 53 1.31 10.91 19.89
N ASN A 54 2.10 10.57 20.91
CA ASN A 54 3.27 9.70 20.76
C ASN A 54 2.89 8.28 20.33
N SER A 55 1.76 7.75 20.81
CA SER A 55 1.29 6.42 20.41
C SER A 55 0.76 6.41 18.97
N PHE A 56 0.07 7.48 18.56
CA PHE A 56 -0.33 7.67 17.16
C PHE A 56 0.90 7.76 16.25
N LEU A 57 1.86 8.62 16.61
CA LEU A 57 3.07 8.82 15.82
C LEU A 57 3.90 7.54 15.73
N ALA A 58 4.08 6.80 16.83
CA ALA A 58 4.78 5.52 16.83
C ALA A 58 4.11 4.49 15.90
N GLY A 59 2.78 4.36 15.97
CA GLY A 59 2.04 3.44 15.09
C GLY A 59 2.07 3.86 13.62
N PHE A 60 1.92 5.16 13.34
CA PHE A 60 1.98 5.68 11.97
C PHE A 60 3.37 5.52 11.36
N ILE A 61 4.44 5.91 12.08
CA ILE A 61 5.82 5.77 11.60
C ILE A 61 6.22 4.29 11.47
N SER A 62 5.71 3.40 12.33
CA SER A 62 5.89 1.96 12.17
C SER A 62 5.29 1.45 10.84
N CYS A 63 4.08 1.89 10.49
CA CYS A 63 3.46 1.57 9.20
C CYS A 63 4.29 2.11 8.03
N VAL A 64 4.73 3.37 8.09
CA VAL A 64 5.57 3.98 7.04
C VAL A 64 6.90 3.23 6.90
N GLY A 65 7.57 2.90 8.01
CA GLY A 65 8.82 2.14 8.00
C GLY A 65 8.65 0.75 7.40
N ALA A 66 7.62 0.02 7.80
CA ALA A 66 7.30 -1.31 7.25
C ALA A 66 6.98 -1.25 5.74
N PHE A 67 6.31 -0.19 5.29
CA PHE A 67 6.05 0.04 3.87
C PHE A 67 7.34 0.28 3.08
N ILE A 68 8.22 1.17 3.56
CA ILE A 68 9.52 1.45 2.91
C ILE A 68 10.34 0.16 2.79
N LEU A 69 10.46 -0.61 3.89
CA LEU A 69 11.20 -1.87 3.88
C LEU A 69 10.59 -2.89 2.92
N GLY A 70 9.25 -2.99 2.86
CA GLY A 70 8.56 -3.87 1.91
C GLY A 70 8.79 -3.47 0.45
N VAL A 71 8.85 -2.17 0.15
CA VAL A 71 9.19 -1.66 -1.19
C VAL A 71 10.65 -1.96 -1.53
N CYS A 72 11.58 -1.74 -0.60
CA CYS A 72 12.99 -2.08 -0.79
C CYS A 72 13.19 -3.59 -1.06
N LEU A 73 12.47 -4.44 -0.33
CA LEU A 73 12.48 -5.90 -0.56
C LEU A 73 11.94 -6.23 -1.96
N ARG A 74 10.82 -5.60 -2.36
CA ARG A 74 10.24 -5.79 -3.69
C ARG A 74 11.22 -5.41 -4.80
N ILE A 75 11.96 -4.32 -4.64
CA ILE A 75 12.95 -3.86 -5.64
C ILE A 75 14.12 -4.83 -5.74
N GLN A 76 14.62 -5.35 -4.61
CA GLN A 76 15.72 -6.33 -4.60
C GLN A 76 15.31 -7.73 -5.10
N THR A 77 14.04 -8.10 -4.93
CA THR A 77 13.51 -9.43 -5.30
C THR A 77 12.93 -9.47 -6.72
N ARG A 78 13.01 -8.34 -7.44
CA ARG A 78 12.59 -8.23 -8.84
C ARG A 78 13.73 -8.65 -9.76
#